data_AF-A0A8J6BBJ6-F1
#
_entry.id   AF-A0A8J6BBJ6-F1
#
_cell.length_a   1.000
_cell.length_b   1.000
_cell.length_c   1.000
_cell.angle_alpha   90.00
_cell.angle_beta   90.00
_cell.angle_gamma   90.00
#
_symmetry.space_group_name_H-M   'P 1'
#
loop_
_entity.id
_entity.type
_entity.pdbx_description
1 polymer ?
#
loop_
_entity_poly.entity_id
_entity_poly.type
_entity_poly.pdbx_seq_one_letter_code
_entity_poly.pdbx_strand_id
1 'polypeptide(L)'
;MSVRLELEHAIGLSSIANVLKIHPDGQHLIYPACGTVIISDMLDPTDQAFMRGHNDHITCLDVSRSGKFIVTGQAGYDSDVILWDYDKKTMLSQLSEHDNGVNAVSFAPDERFFVSVGCVHDRKLIVWETATGSIVAITGVNYDVKVASFLGRTVDLKGRPQSTYRIVTCGSEGQLDEWILNPADGTIAQRPMGTRSVQRSFLSIQASPDGQHIFAATYSGDVLIFSVTTGKLVQTVPVSDGEANTIIVEPIGHAANEPSDATERFYYRTYAAEGQATTTLSVAGGDGLVYTYEGHPGATWVKVDAVAVDAGVTSLCRDPTGGCVGCTKRGTIFRIDVDGVVDTVAENHTGPIVGSAFLDQTEELFVAVSEDKTARVWDLADYGVALTVRLPYVPTCVAIADICILVGFENGCVGCYDAETAEELWTVADADPQGVTSIAANARDAVFVTGGRTGDVRLWTFRRALKFSAKEHRGSVTDVVLLNDGQHALTSGQDHSLILWDLARGCRVKQLLLKSGSVNGIALGQDQRYAVSIGSDRRIHYWDLAKETPILVNGAHDAEITAVARVKDLVVTGDSDATVHLWEWDERDPPTEPLQAVRIHSAAVTSIIGQGDVVVTGGADDNLMVWRIVE
;
A
#
# COMPACT_ATOMS: atom_id res chain seq x y z
N MET A 1 33.89 -1.90 -0.96
CA MET A 1 32.70 -1.09 -0.67
C MET A 1 31.72 -1.47 -1.75
N SER A 2 30.67 -2.18 -1.37
CA SER A 2 29.71 -2.78 -2.31
C SER A 2 28.54 -1.82 -2.38
N VAL A 3 28.41 -1.14 -3.51
CA VAL A 3 27.30 -0.22 -3.77
C VAL A 3 25.98 -0.98 -3.67
N ARG A 4 25.00 -0.43 -2.95
CA ARG A 4 23.67 -1.03 -2.77
C ARG A 4 22.58 0.05 -2.67
N LEU A 5 21.34 -0.36 -2.96
CA LEU A 5 20.13 0.37 -2.64
C LEU A 5 19.69 0.04 -1.21
N GLU A 6 19.55 1.08 -0.41
CA GLU A 6 18.94 1.05 0.92
C GLU A 6 17.57 1.73 0.83
N LEU A 7 16.51 1.07 1.30
CA LEU A 7 15.20 1.69 1.31
C LEU A 7 15.17 2.75 2.40
N GLU A 8 14.91 3.98 1.98
CA GLU A 8 14.85 5.14 2.84
C GLU A 8 13.43 5.37 3.34
N HIS A 9 12.45 5.34 2.43
CA HIS A 9 11.06 5.62 2.77
C HIS A 9 10.10 4.83 1.86
N ALA A 10 8.94 4.45 2.39
CA ALA A 10 7.86 3.84 1.61
C ALA A 10 6.61 4.72 1.68
N ILE A 11 6.21 5.27 0.52
CA ILE A 11 4.96 5.99 0.34
C ILE A 11 3.94 4.95 -0.14
N GLY A 12 3.19 4.42 0.81
CA GLY A 12 2.28 3.34 0.50
C GLY A 12 1.34 3.00 1.64
N LEU A 13 0.10 2.64 1.30
CA LEU A 13 -0.87 2.15 2.25
C LEU A 13 -1.77 1.11 1.60
N SER A 14 -1.85 -0.07 2.21
CA SER A 14 -2.83 -1.06 1.81
C SER A 14 -4.24 -0.62 2.22
N SER A 15 -5.17 -0.53 1.26
CA SER A 15 -6.56 -0.15 1.49
C SER A 15 -7.41 -1.28 2.11
N ILE A 16 -6.83 -2.05 3.04
CA ILE A 16 -7.48 -3.19 3.69
C ILE A 16 -8.11 -2.72 5.01
N ALA A 17 -9.23 -3.34 5.38
CA ALA A 17 -9.92 -2.98 6.60
C ALA A 17 -9.16 -3.47 7.84
N ASN A 18 -9.15 -2.67 8.90
CA ASN A 18 -8.62 -3.02 10.23
C ASN A 18 -7.11 -3.38 10.31
N VAL A 19 -6.28 -3.02 9.32
CA VAL A 19 -4.82 -3.33 9.31
C VAL A 19 -3.91 -2.23 9.85
N LEU A 20 -4.38 -0.97 9.92
CA LEU A 20 -3.65 0.10 10.59
C LEU A 20 -3.79 -0.08 12.10
N LYS A 21 -2.66 -0.10 12.82
CA LYS A 21 -2.56 -0.22 14.27
C LYS A 21 -1.65 0.87 14.85
N ILE A 22 -1.92 1.30 16.08
CA ILE A 22 -1.00 2.11 16.87
C ILE A 22 -0.24 1.17 17.80
N HIS A 23 1.08 1.31 17.85
CA HIS A 23 1.90 0.59 18.80
C HIS A 23 1.60 1.08 20.24
N PRO A 24 1.65 0.20 21.27
CA PRO A 24 1.35 0.60 22.65
C PRO A 24 2.25 1.69 23.26
N ASP A 25 3.35 2.07 22.60
CA ASP A 25 4.13 3.25 22.98
C ASP A 25 3.42 4.58 22.70
N GLY A 26 2.40 4.57 21.83
CA GLY A 26 1.67 5.77 21.43
C GLY A 26 2.44 6.71 20.52
N GLN A 27 3.51 6.25 19.89
CA GLN A 27 4.37 7.02 19.00
C GLN A 27 4.33 6.46 17.57
N HIS A 28 4.33 5.13 17.42
CA HIS A 28 4.46 4.49 16.12
C HIS A 28 3.13 3.97 15.57
N LEU A 29 2.89 4.22 14.28
CA LEU A 29 1.90 3.54 13.46
C LEU A 29 2.50 2.29 12.84
N ILE A 30 1.71 1.22 12.77
CA ILE A 30 2.07 -0.04 12.15
C ILE A 30 0.99 -0.34 11.10
N TYR A 31 1.41 -0.46 9.84
CA TYR A 31 0.51 -0.78 8.74
C TYR A 31 1.26 -1.49 7.61
N PRO A 32 0.57 -2.31 6.80
CA PRO A 32 1.18 -2.92 5.64
C PRO A 32 1.14 -2.01 4.41
N ALA A 33 2.22 -2.04 3.63
CA ALA A 33 2.22 -1.68 2.21
C ALA A 33 2.87 -2.84 1.45
N CYS A 34 2.16 -3.38 0.46
CA CYS A 34 2.59 -4.60 -0.25
C CYS A 34 2.78 -5.78 0.72
N GLY A 35 3.88 -6.53 0.55
CA GLY A 35 4.36 -7.57 1.45
C GLY A 35 5.25 -7.06 2.59
N THR A 36 5.27 -5.76 2.85
CA THR A 36 6.13 -5.13 3.86
C THR A 36 5.29 -4.53 4.98
N VAL A 37 5.69 -4.75 6.23
CA VAL A 37 5.14 -4.01 7.37
C VAL A 37 5.95 -2.74 7.55
N ILE A 38 5.27 -1.60 7.50
CA ILE A 38 5.82 -0.28 7.77
C ILE A 38 5.54 0.06 9.23
N ILE A 39 6.57 0.54 9.90
CA ILE A 39 6.48 1.17 11.22
C ILE A 39 6.89 2.61 11.02
N SER A 40 5.96 3.54 11.20
CA SER A 40 6.17 4.98 10.97
C SER A 40 5.94 5.73 12.26
N ASP A 41 6.75 6.74 12.56
CA ASP A 41 6.42 7.70 13.60
C ASP A 41 5.21 8.57 13.16
N MET A 42 4.37 8.98 14.12
CA MET A 42 3.18 9.80 13.86
C MET A 42 3.46 11.29 13.65
N LEU A 43 4.60 11.78 14.13
CA LEU A 43 4.98 13.19 14.13
C LEU A 43 6.17 13.46 13.19
N ASP A 44 7.04 12.46 13.01
CA ASP A 44 8.19 12.52 12.10
C ASP A 44 8.00 11.54 10.92
N PRO A 45 7.58 12.01 9.74
CA PRO A 45 7.38 11.12 8.59
C PRO A 45 8.70 10.50 8.09
N THR A 46 9.86 11.05 8.45
CA THR A 46 11.16 10.51 8.01
C THR A 46 11.59 9.27 8.82
N ASP A 47 11.00 9.06 10.00
CA ASP A 47 11.30 7.90 10.84
C ASP A 47 10.42 6.71 10.47
N GLN A 48 10.93 5.89 9.54
CA GLN A 48 10.34 4.62 9.15
C GLN A 48 11.27 3.43 9.38
N ALA A 49 10.67 2.32 9.81
CA ALA A 49 11.31 1.01 9.83
C ALA A 49 10.48 -0.01 9.04
N PHE A 50 11.17 -0.96 8.41
CA PHE A 50 10.56 -1.94 7.52
C PHE A 50 10.81 -3.36 8.01
N MET A 51 9.76 -4.18 8.06
CA MET A 51 9.88 -5.62 8.28
C MET A 51 9.41 -6.36 7.04
N ARG A 52 10.34 -7.11 6.43
CA ARG A 52 10.15 -7.78 5.14
C ARG A 52 10.27 -9.29 5.30
N GLY A 53 9.45 -10.02 4.56
CA GLY A 53 9.47 -11.49 4.54
C GLY A 53 8.32 -12.11 3.78
N HIS A 54 7.17 -11.43 3.70
CA HIS A 54 6.07 -11.89 2.85
C HIS A 54 6.43 -11.77 1.38
N ASN A 55 5.90 -12.71 0.59
CA ASN A 55 6.13 -12.82 -0.85
C ASN A 55 4.89 -12.44 -1.68
N ASP A 56 3.83 -12.02 -1.00
CA ASP A 56 2.56 -11.51 -1.54
C ASP A 56 1.99 -10.45 -0.56
N HIS A 57 0.85 -9.87 -0.89
CA HIS A 57 0.19 -8.80 -0.13
C HIS A 57 -0.21 -9.26 1.28
N ILE A 58 0.09 -8.44 2.27
CA ILE A 58 -0.40 -8.65 3.65
C ILE A 58 -1.88 -8.31 3.70
N THR A 59 -2.69 -9.23 4.20
CA THR A 59 -4.16 -9.15 4.25
C THR A 59 -4.70 -8.89 5.65
N CYS A 60 -3.92 -9.19 6.68
CA CYS A 60 -4.32 -9.00 8.07
C CYS A 60 -3.08 -8.76 8.94
N LEU A 61 -3.26 -7.95 9.99
CA LEU A 61 -2.21 -7.57 10.92
C LEU A 61 -2.80 -7.39 12.32
N ASP A 62 -2.09 -7.86 13.34
CA ASP A 62 -2.38 -7.53 14.73
C ASP A 62 -1.09 -7.27 15.51
N VAL A 63 -1.20 -6.42 16.54
CA VAL A 63 -0.09 -6.02 17.40
C VAL A 63 -0.39 -6.54 18.80
N SER A 64 0.59 -7.17 19.44
CA SER A 64 0.43 -7.70 20.78
C SER A 64 0.24 -6.56 21.78
N ARG A 65 -0.43 -6.83 22.90
CA ARG A 65 -0.78 -5.80 23.90
C ARG A 65 0.44 -5.10 24.53
N SER A 66 1.55 -5.81 24.67
CA SER A 66 2.84 -5.29 25.12
C SER A 66 3.59 -4.55 24.01
N GLY A 67 3.16 -4.71 22.75
CA GLY A 67 3.83 -4.16 21.57
C GLY A 67 5.00 -5.00 21.07
N LYS A 68 5.45 -5.98 21.86
CA LYS A 68 6.65 -6.77 21.57
C LYS A 68 6.53 -7.61 20.30
N PHE A 69 5.32 -8.09 20.00
CA PHE A 69 5.09 -8.98 18.87
C PHE A 69 4.10 -8.37 17.88
N ILE A 70 4.37 -8.61 16.59
CA ILE A 70 3.44 -8.31 15.50
C ILE A 70 3.19 -9.60 14.76
N VAL A 71 1.94 -9.84 14.34
CA VAL A 71 1.60 -10.99 13.50
C VAL A 71 0.94 -10.49 12.23
N THR A 72 1.34 -11.07 11.10
CA THR A 72 0.79 -10.75 9.78
C THR A 72 0.46 -12.02 9.01
N GLY A 73 -0.59 -11.96 8.19
CA GLY A 73 -0.94 -13.01 7.23
C GLY A 73 -0.97 -12.46 5.81
N GLN A 74 -0.65 -13.30 4.83
CA GLN A 74 -0.64 -12.92 3.42
C GLN A 74 -1.79 -13.52 2.60
N ALA A 75 -2.00 -12.94 1.42
CA ALA A 75 -2.82 -13.47 0.35
C ALA A 75 -2.14 -14.65 -0.38
N GLY A 76 -2.83 -15.20 -1.39
CA GLY A 76 -2.25 -16.14 -2.33
C GLY A 76 -2.46 -17.62 -1.99
N TYR A 77 -1.56 -18.44 -2.55
CA TYR A 77 -1.47 -19.88 -2.32
C TYR A 77 -0.30 -20.18 -1.39
N ASP A 78 -0.41 -21.21 -0.56
CA ASP A 78 0.58 -21.56 0.46
C ASP A 78 0.95 -20.32 1.31
N SER A 79 -0.09 -19.69 1.85
CA SER A 79 0.04 -18.37 2.48
C SER A 79 0.66 -18.48 3.87
N ASP A 80 1.73 -17.73 4.07
CA ASP A 80 2.43 -17.66 5.34
C ASP A 80 1.72 -16.76 6.35
N VAL A 81 1.80 -17.16 7.62
CA VAL A 81 1.64 -16.28 8.76
C VAL A 81 3.03 -16.00 9.33
N ILE A 82 3.39 -14.74 9.51
CA ILE A 82 4.69 -14.34 10.05
C ILE A 82 4.52 -13.70 11.41
N LEU A 83 5.30 -14.16 12.39
CA LEU A 83 5.47 -13.55 13.69
C LEU A 83 6.76 -12.74 13.72
N TRP A 84 6.67 -11.49 14.18
CA TRP A 84 7.77 -10.52 14.20
C TRP A 84 8.13 -10.10 15.63
N ASP A 85 9.40 -9.75 15.83
CA ASP A 85 9.92 -9.06 17.02
C ASP A 85 9.95 -7.56 16.73
N TYR A 86 9.15 -6.77 17.44
CA TYR A 86 9.05 -5.32 17.22
C TYR A 86 10.35 -4.60 17.59
N ASP A 87 11.05 -4.99 18.65
CA ASP A 87 12.26 -4.28 19.10
C ASP A 87 13.41 -4.49 18.11
N LYS A 88 13.54 -5.71 17.58
CA LYS A 88 14.60 -6.08 16.64
C LYS A 88 14.24 -5.81 15.17
N LYS A 89 12.94 -5.62 14.86
CA LYS A 89 12.43 -5.51 13.50
C LYS A 89 12.76 -6.74 12.64
N THR A 90 12.75 -7.93 13.25
CA THR A 90 13.12 -9.19 12.59
C THR A 90 12.01 -10.23 12.65
N MET A 91 11.95 -11.08 11.63
CA MET A 91 11.09 -12.27 11.63
C MET A 91 11.52 -13.25 12.71
N LEU A 92 10.59 -13.66 13.57
CA LEU A 92 10.76 -14.70 14.59
C LEU A 92 10.38 -16.08 14.07
N SER A 93 9.26 -16.17 13.34
CA SER A 93 8.73 -17.45 12.83
C SER A 93 7.92 -17.23 11.56
N GLN A 94 8.12 -18.12 10.60
CA GLN A 94 7.33 -18.22 9.37
C GLN A 94 6.50 -19.50 9.46
N LEU A 95 5.18 -19.36 9.37
CA LEU A 95 4.21 -20.40 9.69
C LEU A 95 3.35 -20.71 8.47
N SER A 96 3.73 -21.75 7.73
CA SER A 96 3.23 -22.08 6.39
C SER A 96 2.21 -23.23 6.39
N GLU A 97 1.12 -23.09 7.15
CA GLU A 97 0.10 -24.15 7.29
C GLU A 97 -1.23 -23.84 6.59
N HIS A 98 -1.43 -22.60 6.15
CA HIS A 98 -2.59 -22.22 5.36
C HIS A 98 -2.31 -22.48 3.87
N ASP A 99 -3.16 -23.26 3.21
CA ASP A 99 -2.97 -23.64 1.80
C ASP A 99 -3.40 -22.50 0.86
N ASN A 100 -4.18 -21.54 1.38
CA ASN A 100 -4.62 -20.33 0.69
C ASN A 100 -4.62 -19.13 1.65
N GLY A 101 -4.87 -17.94 1.11
CA GLY A 101 -4.86 -16.65 1.81
C GLY A 101 -5.42 -16.65 3.24
N VAL A 102 -4.76 -15.90 4.12
CA VAL A 102 -5.16 -15.69 5.52
C VAL A 102 -6.05 -14.45 5.59
N ASN A 103 -7.22 -14.52 6.22
CA ASN A 103 -8.14 -13.38 6.29
C ASN A 103 -8.06 -12.61 7.61
N ALA A 104 -7.70 -13.29 8.71
CA ALA A 104 -7.69 -12.67 10.02
C ALA A 104 -6.62 -13.29 10.93
N VAL A 105 -6.01 -12.42 11.74
CA VAL A 105 -5.11 -12.79 12.83
C VAL A 105 -5.50 -12.02 14.08
N SER A 106 -5.32 -12.61 15.26
CA SER A 106 -5.54 -11.90 16.52
C SER A 106 -4.76 -12.51 17.69
N PHE A 107 -4.08 -11.67 18.48
CA PHE A 107 -3.39 -12.07 19.69
C PHE A 107 -4.32 -12.28 20.86
N ALA A 108 -4.07 -13.33 21.66
CA ALA A 108 -4.66 -13.43 22.98
C ALA A 108 -4.19 -12.27 23.88
N PRO A 109 -5.05 -11.73 24.77
CA PRO A 109 -4.68 -10.62 25.64
C PRO A 109 -3.51 -10.88 26.61
N ASP A 110 -3.17 -12.15 26.87
CA ASP A 110 -2.01 -12.56 27.66
C ASP A 110 -0.79 -12.98 26.80
N GLU A 111 -0.90 -12.79 25.48
CA GLU A 111 0.15 -12.97 24.46
C GLU A 111 0.73 -14.37 24.34
N ARG A 112 0.17 -15.34 25.07
CA ARG A 112 0.64 -16.74 25.01
C ARG A 112 0.31 -17.40 23.68
N PHE A 113 -0.81 -17.00 23.11
CA PHE A 113 -1.35 -17.55 21.89
C PHE A 113 -1.78 -16.46 20.93
N PHE A 114 -1.87 -16.81 19.67
CA PHE A 114 -2.63 -16.04 18.68
C PHE A 114 -3.37 -17.00 17.77
N VAL A 115 -4.39 -16.49 17.11
CA VAL A 115 -5.19 -17.24 16.13
C VAL A 115 -4.92 -16.71 14.73
N SER A 116 -4.86 -17.60 13.75
CA SER A 116 -4.98 -17.25 12.33
C SER A 116 -6.18 -17.98 11.72
N VAL A 117 -6.86 -17.32 10.79
CA VAL A 117 -8.02 -17.87 10.10
C VAL A 117 -7.86 -17.69 8.60
N GLY A 118 -7.92 -18.80 7.88
CA GLY A 118 -7.83 -18.83 6.43
C GLY A 118 -9.10 -18.33 5.75
N CYS A 119 -8.96 -18.00 4.47
CA CYS A 119 -10.08 -17.63 3.60
C CYS A 119 -11.02 -18.81 3.34
N VAL A 120 -12.10 -18.56 2.58
CA VAL A 120 -13.13 -19.56 2.23
C VAL A 120 -12.58 -20.80 1.50
N HIS A 121 -11.39 -20.72 0.89
CA HIS A 121 -10.74 -21.84 0.22
C HIS A 121 -9.88 -22.68 1.17
N ASP A 122 -9.24 -22.05 2.16
CA ASP A 122 -8.44 -22.74 3.17
C ASP A 122 -9.29 -23.35 4.29
N ARG A 123 -10.24 -22.57 4.83
CA ARG A 123 -11.20 -23.00 5.87
C ARG A 123 -10.56 -23.53 7.15
N LYS A 124 -9.30 -23.20 7.46
CA LYS A 124 -8.65 -23.56 8.72
C LYS A 124 -8.72 -22.40 9.71
N LEU A 125 -8.97 -22.72 10.97
CA LEU A 125 -8.65 -21.88 12.13
C LEU A 125 -7.54 -22.58 12.88
N ILE A 126 -6.41 -21.88 13.03
CA ILE A 126 -5.21 -22.41 13.67
C ILE A 126 -4.88 -21.53 14.87
N VAL A 127 -4.66 -22.17 16.03
CA VAL A 127 -4.16 -21.50 17.22
C VAL A 127 -2.70 -21.87 17.42
N TRP A 128 -1.88 -20.85 17.60
CA TRP A 128 -0.43 -20.94 17.69
C TRP A 128 0.04 -20.52 19.08
N GLU A 129 1.13 -21.13 19.55
CA GLU A 129 1.87 -20.66 20.71
C GLU A 129 2.88 -19.59 20.28
N THR A 130 2.74 -18.38 20.81
CA THR A 130 3.56 -17.21 20.42
C THR A 130 5.06 -17.43 20.68
N ALA A 131 5.40 -18.13 21.76
CA ALA A 131 6.80 -18.31 22.17
C ALA A 131 7.57 -19.29 21.27
N THR A 132 6.90 -20.28 20.69
CA THR A 132 7.54 -21.38 19.96
C THR A 132 7.15 -21.44 18.49
N GLY A 133 6.07 -20.76 18.08
CA GLY A 133 5.47 -20.92 16.76
C GLY A 133 4.79 -22.28 16.57
N SER A 134 4.60 -23.07 17.62
CA SER A 134 3.99 -24.39 17.53
C SER A 134 2.47 -24.31 17.42
N ILE A 135 1.88 -25.24 16.70
CA ILE A 135 0.43 -25.38 16.60
C ILE A 135 -0.11 -25.99 17.90
N VAL A 136 -1.03 -25.29 18.54
CA VAL A 136 -1.76 -25.76 19.74
C VAL A 136 -3.00 -26.53 19.32
N ALA A 137 -3.71 -26.04 18.31
CA ALA A 137 -4.95 -26.63 17.84
C ALA A 137 -5.26 -26.20 16.40
N ILE A 138 -5.91 -27.08 15.64
CA ILE A 138 -6.44 -26.83 14.30
C ILE A 138 -7.89 -27.28 14.28
N THR A 139 -8.76 -26.45 13.72
CA THR A 139 -10.15 -26.82 13.43
C THR A 139 -10.60 -26.24 12.10
N GLY A 140 -11.65 -26.83 11.52
CA GLY A 140 -12.26 -26.34 10.29
C GLY A 140 -13.32 -25.27 10.56
N VAL A 141 -13.42 -24.28 9.67
CA VAL A 141 -14.47 -23.26 9.67
C VAL A 141 -15.29 -23.37 8.39
N ASN A 142 -16.61 -23.49 8.53
CA ASN A 142 -17.51 -23.82 7.42
C ASN A 142 -18.16 -22.59 6.74
N TYR A 143 -17.59 -21.41 6.92
CA TYR A 143 -18.05 -20.17 6.30
C TYR A 143 -16.88 -19.21 6.07
N ASP A 144 -17.11 -18.18 5.28
CA ASP A 144 -16.14 -17.13 4.95
C ASP A 144 -15.96 -16.17 6.14
N VAL A 145 -14.90 -16.38 6.92
CA VAL A 145 -14.53 -15.52 8.04
C VAL A 145 -13.90 -14.23 7.50
N LYS A 146 -14.44 -13.10 7.94
CA LYS A 146 -13.90 -11.76 7.65
C LYS A 146 -13.05 -11.23 8.78
N VAL A 147 -13.43 -11.51 10.02
CA VAL A 147 -12.70 -11.05 11.20
C VAL A 147 -12.68 -12.13 12.27
N ALA A 148 -11.56 -12.21 12.97
CA ALA A 148 -11.39 -13.03 14.16
C ALA A 148 -10.89 -12.12 15.29
N SER A 149 -11.34 -12.38 16.52
CA SER A 149 -10.86 -11.68 17.70
C SER A 149 -10.67 -12.65 18.86
N PHE A 150 -9.51 -12.56 19.49
CA PHE A 150 -9.14 -13.37 20.64
C PHE A 150 -9.51 -12.61 21.93
N LEU A 151 -10.55 -13.05 22.64
CA LEU A 151 -11.12 -12.31 23.78
C LEU A 151 -10.42 -12.59 25.12
N GLY A 152 -9.64 -13.67 25.21
CA GLY A 152 -8.91 -14.08 26.40
C GLY A 152 -9.50 -15.30 27.10
N ARG A 153 -9.25 -15.43 28.41
CA ARG A 153 -9.67 -16.61 29.18
C ARG A 153 -11.17 -16.61 29.43
N THR A 154 -11.79 -17.78 29.38
CA THR A 154 -13.17 -17.92 29.85
C THR A 154 -13.23 -17.68 31.35
N VAL A 155 -14.39 -17.26 31.85
CA VAL A 155 -14.62 -17.01 33.27
C VAL A 155 -15.74 -17.91 33.78
N ASP A 156 -15.65 -18.35 35.03
CA ASP A 156 -16.75 -19.04 35.69
C ASP A 156 -17.88 -18.07 36.09
N LEU A 157 -18.96 -18.62 36.64
CA LEU A 157 -20.10 -17.83 37.17
C LEU A 157 -19.72 -16.84 38.28
N LYS A 158 -18.52 -16.98 38.88
CA LYS A 158 -17.97 -16.09 39.90
C LYS A 158 -16.96 -15.10 39.32
N GLY A 159 -16.78 -15.08 38.00
CA GLY A 159 -15.83 -14.20 37.31
C GLY A 159 -14.36 -14.65 37.40
N ARG A 160 -14.09 -15.89 37.80
CA ARG A 160 -12.70 -16.39 37.93
C ARG A 160 -12.21 -16.93 36.59
N PRO A 161 -11.01 -16.53 36.13
CA PRO A 161 -10.45 -17.02 34.87
C PRO A 161 -10.19 -18.53 34.92
N GLN A 162 -10.59 -19.22 33.86
CA GLN A 162 -10.35 -20.64 33.62
C GLN A 162 -9.09 -20.84 32.77
N SER A 163 -8.67 -22.10 32.62
CA SER A 163 -7.57 -22.47 31.72
C SER A 163 -7.94 -22.43 30.24
N THR A 164 -9.23 -22.34 29.92
CA THR A 164 -9.72 -22.29 28.54
C THR A 164 -9.80 -20.86 28.03
N TYR A 165 -9.68 -20.71 26.72
CA TYR A 165 -9.67 -19.44 26.02
C TYR A 165 -10.87 -19.31 25.09
N ARG A 166 -11.24 -18.07 24.80
CA ARG A 166 -12.37 -17.71 23.94
C ARG A 166 -11.87 -16.95 22.73
N ILE A 167 -12.26 -17.44 21.56
CA ILE A 167 -12.05 -16.80 20.27
C ILE A 167 -13.42 -16.57 19.65
N VAL A 168 -13.61 -15.46 18.95
CA VAL A 168 -14.83 -15.19 18.20
C VAL A 168 -14.47 -14.94 16.75
N THR A 169 -15.18 -15.58 15.85
CA THR A 169 -15.06 -15.33 14.41
C THR A 169 -16.39 -14.87 13.86
N CYS A 170 -16.35 -13.93 12.93
CA CYS A 170 -17.53 -13.44 12.25
C CYS A 170 -17.28 -13.39 10.74
N GLY A 171 -18.35 -13.54 9.98
CA GLY A 171 -18.25 -13.64 8.53
C GLY A 171 -19.48 -13.13 7.81
N SER A 172 -19.61 -13.58 6.58
CA SER A 172 -20.77 -13.30 5.73
C SER A 172 -22.03 -14.04 6.23
N GLU A 173 -23.20 -13.58 5.81
CA GLU A 173 -24.50 -14.24 6.06
C GLU A 173 -24.97 -14.34 7.52
N GLY A 174 -24.43 -13.53 8.42
CA GLY A 174 -24.83 -13.50 9.82
C GLY A 174 -24.23 -14.62 10.67
N GLN A 175 -23.18 -15.28 10.17
CA GLN A 175 -22.45 -16.29 10.92
C GLN A 175 -21.50 -15.62 11.93
N LEU A 176 -21.67 -16.00 13.19
CA LEU A 176 -20.89 -15.51 14.32
C LEU A 176 -20.72 -16.68 15.28
N ASP A 177 -19.50 -17.19 15.37
CA ASP A 177 -19.19 -18.35 16.19
C ASP A 177 -18.23 -17.98 17.32
N GLU A 178 -18.52 -18.54 18.48
CA GLU A 178 -17.59 -18.58 19.59
C GLU A 178 -16.87 -19.93 19.59
N TRP A 179 -15.55 -19.88 19.78
CA TRP A 179 -14.69 -21.04 19.89
C TRP A 179 -14.07 -21.06 21.28
N ILE A 180 -14.22 -22.18 21.97
CA ILE A 180 -13.63 -22.40 23.30
C ILE A 180 -12.45 -23.35 23.13
N LEU A 181 -11.25 -22.80 23.28
CA LEU A 181 -9.99 -23.53 23.24
C LEU A 181 -9.64 -24.07 24.63
N ASN A 182 -9.32 -25.35 24.72
CA ASN A 182 -8.58 -25.90 25.84
C ASN A 182 -7.11 -26.14 25.42
N PRO A 183 -6.16 -25.30 25.87
CA PRO A 183 -4.77 -25.41 25.44
C PRO A 183 -4.07 -26.65 26.02
N ALA A 184 -4.62 -27.31 27.05
CA ALA A 184 -3.99 -28.48 27.67
C ALA A 184 -4.10 -29.76 26.81
N ASP A 185 -5.16 -29.87 26.01
CA ASP A 185 -5.42 -31.03 25.14
C ASP A 185 -5.57 -30.65 23.66
N GLY A 186 -5.48 -29.36 23.33
CA GLY A 186 -5.62 -28.85 21.95
C GLY A 186 -7.05 -28.93 21.42
N THR A 187 -8.06 -29.16 22.27
CA THR A 187 -9.45 -29.24 21.81
C THR A 187 -10.06 -27.85 21.62
N ILE A 188 -10.82 -27.68 20.54
CA ILE A 188 -11.60 -26.48 20.27
C ILE A 188 -13.07 -26.86 20.13
N ALA A 189 -13.92 -26.29 20.96
CA ALA A 189 -15.37 -26.47 20.87
C ALA A 189 -16.03 -25.25 20.21
N GLN A 190 -16.85 -25.48 19.19
CA GLN A 190 -17.62 -24.44 18.51
C GLN A 190 -18.98 -24.24 19.20
N ARG A 191 -19.37 -22.99 19.41
CA ARG A 191 -20.69 -22.56 19.89
C ARG A 191 -21.21 -21.42 19.00
N PRO A 192 -22.21 -21.69 18.13
CA PRO A 192 -22.83 -20.64 17.35
C PRO A 192 -23.53 -19.60 18.21
N MET A 193 -23.32 -18.32 17.93
CA MET A 193 -23.99 -17.21 18.60
C MET A 193 -25.24 -16.82 17.81
N GLY A 194 -26.38 -16.78 18.49
CA GLY A 194 -27.67 -16.60 17.83
C GLY A 194 -27.91 -15.18 17.36
N THR A 195 -27.82 -14.94 16.05
CA THR A 195 -28.23 -13.69 15.37
C THR A 195 -29.75 -13.59 15.16
N ARG A 196 -30.51 -14.59 15.62
CA ARG A 196 -31.97 -14.74 15.43
C ARG A 196 -32.31 -14.83 13.93
N SER A 197 -32.99 -13.84 13.37
CA SER A 197 -33.36 -13.72 11.95
C SER A 197 -32.52 -12.68 11.21
N VAL A 198 -31.49 -12.12 11.85
CA VAL A 198 -30.70 -11.02 11.29
C VAL A 198 -29.56 -11.61 10.48
N GLN A 199 -29.72 -11.63 9.16
CA GLN A 199 -28.65 -11.96 8.22
C GLN A 199 -27.89 -10.69 7.85
N ARG A 200 -26.64 -10.59 8.33
CA ARG A 200 -25.76 -9.44 8.14
C ARG A 200 -24.33 -9.91 7.91
N SER A 201 -23.59 -9.26 7.02
CA SER A 201 -22.15 -9.48 6.91
C SER A 201 -21.43 -8.62 7.93
N PHE A 202 -20.58 -9.24 8.75
CA PHE A 202 -19.79 -8.54 9.77
C PHE A 202 -18.44 -8.09 9.21
N LEU A 203 -18.01 -6.89 9.59
CA LEU A 203 -16.79 -6.25 9.08
C LEU A 203 -15.76 -5.92 10.16
N SER A 204 -16.19 -5.80 11.42
CA SER A 204 -15.30 -5.60 12.56
C SER A 204 -15.95 -6.15 13.82
N ILE A 205 -15.11 -6.55 14.78
CA ILE A 205 -15.56 -7.09 16.06
C ILE A 205 -14.61 -6.66 17.18
N GLN A 206 -15.20 -6.28 18.30
CA GLN A 206 -14.45 -5.95 19.51
C GLN A 206 -15.25 -6.34 20.75
N ALA A 207 -14.59 -6.87 21.77
CA ALA A 207 -15.22 -7.07 23.06
C ALA A 207 -15.31 -5.76 23.84
N SER A 208 -16.31 -5.67 24.71
CA SER A 208 -16.35 -4.61 25.71
C SER A 208 -15.15 -4.72 26.66
N PRO A 209 -14.72 -3.58 27.27
CA PRO A 209 -13.66 -3.58 28.26
C PRO A 209 -13.90 -4.52 29.45
N ASP A 210 -15.15 -4.75 29.84
CA ASP A 210 -15.53 -5.68 30.91
C ASP A 210 -15.60 -7.17 30.48
N GLY A 211 -15.42 -7.44 29.18
CA GLY A 211 -15.49 -8.77 28.58
C GLY A 211 -16.88 -9.43 28.62
N GLN A 212 -17.95 -8.69 28.96
CA GLN A 212 -19.32 -9.22 29.05
C GLN A 212 -20.08 -9.14 27.73
N HIS A 213 -19.66 -8.24 26.83
CA HIS A 213 -20.32 -7.96 25.58
C HIS A 213 -19.37 -8.04 24.39
N ILE A 214 -19.92 -8.34 23.22
CA ILE A 214 -19.22 -8.32 21.94
C ILE A 214 -19.98 -7.38 21.02
N PHE A 215 -19.28 -6.42 20.45
CA PHE A 215 -19.78 -5.49 19.45
C PHE A 215 -19.33 -5.99 18.08
N ALA A 216 -20.27 -6.16 17.16
CA ALA A 216 -20.00 -6.61 15.81
C ALA A 216 -20.60 -5.61 14.82
N ALA A 217 -19.74 -4.92 14.07
CA ALA A 217 -20.11 -3.93 13.07
C ALA A 217 -20.46 -4.63 11.76
N THR A 218 -21.41 -4.06 11.01
CA THR A 218 -21.98 -4.70 9.82
C THR A 218 -21.88 -3.85 8.57
N TYR A 219 -21.93 -4.52 7.42
CA TYR A 219 -22.01 -3.90 6.11
C TYR A 219 -23.24 -2.98 5.94
N SER A 220 -24.33 -3.21 6.68
CA SER A 220 -25.55 -2.40 6.58
C SER A 220 -25.54 -1.13 7.43
N GLY A 221 -24.45 -0.85 8.16
CA GLY A 221 -24.34 0.34 9.02
C GLY A 221 -24.93 0.17 10.42
N ASP A 222 -25.14 -1.07 10.86
CA ASP A 222 -25.58 -1.40 12.22
C ASP A 222 -24.43 -2.02 13.04
N VAL A 223 -24.43 -1.79 14.35
CA VAL A 223 -23.63 -2.53 15.32
C VAL A 223 -24.52 -3.44 16.15
N LEU A 224 -24.22 -4.74 16.14
CA LEU A 224 -24.93 -5.75 16.92
C LEU A 224 -24.15 -6.03 18.20
N ILE A 225 -24.84 -6.01 19.34
CA ILE A 225 -24.26 -6.23 20.66
C ILE A 225 -24.73 -7.59 21.19
N PHE A 226 -23.79 -8.49 21.45
CA PHE A 226 -24.03 -9.83 21.97
C PHE A 226 -23.61 -9.93 23.43
N SER A 227 -24.31 -10.75 24.21
CA SER A 227 -23.86 -11.12 25.55
C SER A 227 -22.94 -12.33 25.46
N VAL A 228 -21.74 -12.21 26.00
CA VAL A 228 -20.72 -13.27 26.01
C VAL A 228 -21.19 -14.49 26.81
N THR A 229 -21.84 -14.26 27.96
CA THR A 229 -22.36 -15.34 28.82
C THR A 229 -23.42 -16.17 28.09
N THR A 230 -24.39 -15.51 27.45
CA THR A 230 -25.56 -16.17 26.88
C THR A 230 -25.40 -16.54 25.41
N GLY A 231 -24.44 -15.93 24.70
CA GLY A 231 -24.29 -16.06 23.24
C GLY A 231 -25.46 -15.48 22.45
N LYS A 232 -26.28 -14.62 23.07
CA LYS A 232 -27.50 -14.06 22.46
C LYS A 232 -27.32 -12.58 22.12
N LEU A 233 -27.95 -12.18 21.01
CA LEU A 233 -28.13 -10.78 20.64
C LEU A 233 -28.93 -10.03 21.72
N VAL A 234 -28.30 -8.99 22.27
CA VAL A 234 -28.87 -8.05 23.25
C VAL A 234 -29.55 -6.90 22.54
N GLN A 235 -28.86 -6.25 21.61
CA GLN A 235 -29.31 -5.02 20.96
C GLN A 235 -28.71 -4.87 19.56
N THR A 236 -29.42 -4.15 18.69
CA THR A 236 -28.92 -3.67 17.40
C THR A 236 -28.98 -2.15 17.44
N VAL A 237 -27.88 -1.48 17.10
CA VAL A 237 -27.75 -0.03 17.10
C VAL A 237 -27.45 0.42 15.67
N PRO A 238 -28.36 1.16 15.01
CA PRO A 238 -28.05 1.78 13.73
C PRO A 238 -27.07 2.95 13.97
N VAL A 239 -25.92 2.92 13.31
CA VAL A 239 -24.80 3.84 13.58
C VAL A 239 -24.35 4.63 12.36
N SER A 240 -24.57 4.13 11.16
CA SER A 240 -24.17 4.81 9.92
C SER A 240 -25.18 4.55 8.80
N ASP A 241 -25.25 5.46 7.82
CA ASP A 241 -26.07 5.30 6.62
C ASP A 241 -25.39 4.41 5.56
N GLY A 242 -24.10 4.09 5.77
CA GLY A 242 -23.30 3.16 4.96
C GLY A 242 -22.62 2.06 5.79
N GLU A 243 -21.65 1.38 5.19
CA GLU A 243 -20.87 0.30 5.83
C GLU A 243 -20.25 0.76 7.15
N ALA A 244 -20.37 -0.02 8.23
CA ALA A 244 -19.61 0.20 9.47
C ALA A 244 -18.36 -0.69 9.44
N ASN A 245 -17.26 -0.17 8.90
CA ASN A 245 -16.05 -0.94 8.61
C ASN A 245 -15.22 -1.24 9.85
N THR A 246 -15.20 -0.32 10.81
CA THR A 246 -14.33 -0.39 11.98
C THR A 246 -15.00 0.25 13.19
N ILE A 247 -14.66 -0.25 14.38
CA ILE A 247 -15.24 0.17 15.65
C ILE A 247 -14.17 0.25 16.73
N ILE A 248 -14.36 1.17 17.67
CA ILE A 248 -13.59 1.27 18.92
C ILE A 248 -14.58 1.32 20.08
N VAL A 249 -14.42 0.43 21.05
CA VAL A 249 -15.29 0.31 22.24
C VAL A 249 -14.48 0.62 23.51
N GLU A 250 -14.88 1.64 24.26
CA GLU A 250 -14.14 2.16 25.41
C GLU A 250 -15.04 2.45 26.63
N PRO A 251 -14.51 2.43 27.87
CA PRO A 251 -15.27 2.91 29.03
C PRO A 251 -15.23 4.45 29.10
N ILE A 252 -16.33 5.08 29.50
CA ILE A 252 -16.39 6.53 29.70
C ILE A 252 -15.59 6.93 30.94
N GLY A 253 -14.66 7.89 30.80
CA GLY A 253 -14.04 8.59 31.92
C GLY A 253 -12.51 8.53 32.06
N HIS A 254 -11.77 7.96 31.12
CA HIS A 254 -10.30 8.10 31.14
C HIS A 254 -9.85 9.31 30.32
N ALA A 255 -9.64 10.43 31.02
CA ALA A 255 -8.79 11.52 30.54
C ALA A 255 -7.34 11.04 30.41
N ALA A 256 -6.63 11.57 29.43
CA ALA A 256 -5.29 11.25 28.94
C ALA A 256 -4.10 11.38 29.95
N ASN A 257 -4.32 11.26 31.26
CA ASN A 257 -3.32 11.67 32.28
C ASN A 257 -2.98 10.62 33.35
N GLU A 258 -3.35 9.34 33.21
CA GLU A 258 -2.81 8.30 34.10
C GLU A 258 -1.73 7.47 33.40
N PRO A 259 -0.50 7.39 33.96
CA PRO A 259 0.58 6.63 33.35
C PRO A 259 0.24 5.13 33.32
N SER A 260 0.71 4.48 32.26
CA SER A 260 0.51 3.09 31.84
C SER A 260 0.91 1.99 32.84
N ASP A 261 1.09 2.31 34.12
CA ASP A 261 1.53 1.37 35.17
C ASP A 261 0.37 0.69 35.93
N ALA A 262 -0.84 0.71 35.35
CA ALA A 262 -2.02 0.03 35.89
C ALA A 262 -2.51 -1.13 35.01
N THR A 263 -1.61 -1.78 34.26
CA THR A 263 -1.89 -2.87 33.30
C THR A 263 -2.49 -4.15 33.90
N GLU A 264 -2.44 -4.35 35.22
CA GLU A 264 -3.15 -5.46 35.90
C GLU A 264 -4.55 -5.11 36.44
N ARG A 265 -4.94 -3.82 36.50
CA ARG A 265 -6.21 -3.42 37.15
C ARG A 265 -7.41 -3.36 36.22
N PHE A 266 -7.21 -3.33 34.90
CA PHE A 266 -8.30 -3.12 33.93
C PHE A 266 -9.27 -4.30 33.75
N TYR A 267 -8.94 -5.51 34.22
CA TYR A 267 -9.83 -6.68 34.12
C TYR A 267 -10.22 -7.31 35.46
N TYR A 268 -9.52 -6.99 36.57
CA TYR A 268 -9.78 -7.62 37.87
C TYR A 268 -9.65 -6.64 39.05
N ARG A 269 -10.47 -5.58 39.09
CA ARG A 269 -10.90 -4.88 40.32
C ARG A 269 -11.84 -3.74 39.94
N THR A 270 -12.95 -3.46 40.62
CA THR A 270 -13.68 -4.13 41.71
C THR A 270 -15.06 -3.48 41.72
N TYR A 271 -16.09 -4.25 42.07
CA TYR A 271 -17.33 -3.78 42.69
C TYR A 271 -17.20 -2.40 43.35
N ALA A 272 -17.68 -1.36 42.67
CA ALA A 272 -17.93 -0.06 43.27
C ALA A 272 -19.25 0.47 42.70
N ALA A 273 -20.27 0.43 43.56
CA ALA A 273 -21.56 1.10 43.52
C ALA A 273 -22.36 1.06 42.21
N GLU A 274 -23.48 0.33 42.25
CA GLU A 274 -24.74 0.46 41.49
C GLU A 274 -24.91 1.70 40.57
N GLY A 275 -24.10 1.78 39.52
CA GLY A 275 -24.22 2.70 38.40
C GLY A 275 -23.70 2.00 37.16
N GLN A 276 -24.54 1.88 36.12
CA GLN A 276 -24.15 1.26 34.84
C GLN A 276 -22.98 2.05 34.25
N ALA A 277 -21.80 1.43 34.13
CA ALA A 277 -20.66 2.06 33.50
C ALA A 277 -21.00 2.38 32.04
N THR A 278 -20.97 3.66 31.70
CA THR A 278 -21.25 4.14 30.36
C THR A 278 -20.04 3.85 29.46
N THR A 279 -20.31 3.47 28.21
CA THR A 279 -19.37 3.02 27.19
C THR A 279 -19.41 4.01 26.02
N THR A 280 -18.23 4.37 25.51
CA THR A 280 -18.07 5.11 24.26
C THR A 280 -17.88 4.11 23.13
N LEU A 281 -18.63 4.30 22.05
CA LEU A 281 -18.56 3.50 20.82
C LEU A 281 -18.24 4.46 19.67
N SER A 282 -17.00 4.41 19.18
CA SER A 282 -16.62 5.10 17.96
C SER A 282 -16.82 4.15 16.78
N VAL A 283 -17.48 4.62 15.73
CA VAL A 283 -17.75 3.84 14.52
C VAL A 283 -17.34 4.65 13.32
N ALA A 284 -16.60 4.03 12.40
CA ALA A 284 -16.29 4.65 11.12
C ALA A 284 -16.47 3.68 9.98
N GLY A 285 -16.81 4.20 8.80
CA GLY A 285 -16.89 3.37 7.62
C GLY A 285 -17.21 4.11 6.33
N GLY A 286 -18.05 3.50 5.48
CA GLY A 286 -18.11 3.80 4.05
C GLY A 286 -18.63 5.19 3.66
N ASP A 287 -19.26 5.91 4.58
CA ASP A 287 -19.84 7.25 4.36
C ASP A 287 -18.85 8.40 4.62
N GLY A 288 -17.62 8.10 5.08
CA GLY A 288 -16.58 9.10 5.33
C GLY A 288 -16.82 9.91 6.60
N LEU A 289 -17.56 9.34 7.55
CA LEU A 289 -17.81 9.93 8.86
C LEU A 289 -17.26 9.02 9.96
N VAL A 290 -16.70 9.63 11.00
CA VAL A 290 -16.35 9.00 12.27
C VAL A 290 -17.38 9.45 13.29
N TYR A 291 -18.25 8.52 13.70
CA TYR A 291 -19.30 8.77 14.67
C TYR A 291 -18.87 8.35 16.07
N THR A 292 -19.23 9.15 17.07
CA THR A 292 -19.04 8.80 18.48
C THR A 292 -20.40 8.68 19.17
N TYR A 293 -20.65 7.52 19.75
CA TYR A 293 -21.85 7.21 20.52
C TYR A 293 -21.50 6.96 21.98
N GLU A 294 -22.37 7.41 22.88
CA GLU A 294 -22.28 7.11 24.31
C GLU A 294 -23.52 6.36 24.76
N GLY A 295 -23.32 5.31 25.54
CA GLY A 295 -24.44 4.48 26.00
C GLY A 295 -23.98 3.30 26.85
N HIS A 296 -24.87 2.34 27.05
CA HIS A 296 -24.56 1.09 27.74
C HIS A 296 -25.34 -0.04 27.05
N PRO A 297 -24.78 -1.26 26.92
CA PRO A 297 -25.48 -2.41 26.34
C PRO A 297 -26.88 -2.65 26.92
N GLY A 298 -27.92 -2.57 26.09
CA GLY A 298 -29.32 -2.73 26.53
C GLY A 298 -29.98 -1.44 27.02
N ALA A 299 -29.28 -0.30 26.98
CA ALA A 299 -29.81 1.04 27.13
C ALA A 299 -29.83 1.78 25.78
N THR A 300 -30.31 3.02 25.77
CA THR A 300 -30.26 3.88 24.57
C THR A 300 -28.84 4.36 24.33
N TRP A 301 -28.40 4.30 23.07
CA TRP A 301 -27.14 4.90 22.62
C TRP A 301 -27.43 6.27 22.03
N VAL A 302 -26.69 7.28 22.48
CA VAL A 302 -26.82 8.67 22.03
C VAL A 302 -25.64 9.01 21.17
N LYS A 303 -25.88 9.52 19.96
CA LYS A 303 -24.85 10.08 19.11
C LYS A 303 -24.36 11.40 19.70
N VAL A 304 -23.10 11.46 20.06
CA VAL A 304 -22.46 12.64 20.67
C VAL A 304 -21.71 13.46 19.63
N ASP A 305 -21.06 12.80 18.67
CA ASP A 305 -20.26 13.49 17.67
C ASP A 305 -20.28 12.80 16.29
N ALA A 306 -19.89 13.55 15.26
CA ALA A 306 -19.71 13.09 13.88
C ALA A 306 -18.67 13.97 13.16
N VAL A 307 -17.47 13.44 12.95
CA VAL A 307 -16.37 14.14 12.27
C VAL A 307 -16.24 13.62 10.84
N ALA A 308 -16.17 14.53 9.87
CA ALA A 308 -16.03 14.18 8.46
C ALA A 308 -14.56 14.05 8.05
N VAL A 309 -14.27 13.05 7.22
CA VAL A 309 -12.96 12.81 6.62
C VAL A 309 -13.07 12.77 5.09
N ASP A 310 -11.94 12.64 4.40
CA ASP A 310 -11.85 12.81 2.94
C ASP A 310 -12.52 11.69 2.11
N ALA A 311 -12.70 10.50 2.68
CA ALA A 311 -13.38 9.36 2.10
C ALA A 311 -13.79 8.30 3.15
N GLY A 312 -14.47 7.24 2.72
CA GLY A 312 -14.86 6.14 3.59
C GLY A 312 -13.68 5.53 4.35
N VAL A 313 -13.83 5.32 5.65
CA VAL A 313 -12.78 4.83 6.56
C VAL A 313 -12.65 3.31 6.47
N THR A 314 -11.41 2.81 6.41
CA THR A 314 -11.09 1.37 6.35
C THR A 314 -10.58 0.83 7.68
N SER A 315 -9.82 1.62 8.43
CA SER A 315 -9.31 1.26 9.76
C SER A 315 -9.36 2.47 10.69
N LEU A 316 -9.54 2.21 11.99
CA LEU A 316 -9.52 3.22 13.03
C LEU A 316 -8.86 2.63 14.28
N CYS A 317 -8.00 3.41 14.92
CA CYS A 317 -7.32 3.09 16.16
C CYS A 317 -7.39 4.25 17.14
N ARG A 318 -7.31 3.93 18.43
CA ARG A 318 -7.33 4.93 19.48
C ARG A 318 -5.95 5.57 19.61
N ASP A 319 -5.90 6.89 19.55
CA ASP A 319 -4.70 7.66 19.88
C ASP A 319 -4.56 7.77 21.41
N PRO A 320 -3.45 7.35 22.04
CA PRO A 320 -3.29 7.47 23.50
C PRO A 320 -3.51 8.88 24.07
N THR A 321 -3.40 9.93 23.26
CA THR A 321 -3.60 11.32 23.68
C THR A 321 -5.06 11.77 23.83
N GLY A 322 -6.04 11.06 23.28
CA GLY A 322 -7.45 11.44 23.42
C GLY A 322 -8.32 11.36 22.16
N GLY A 323 -7.70 11.31 20.98
CA GLY A 323 -8.36 11.23 19.68
C GLY A 323 -8.32 9.84 19.01
N CYS A 324 -8.34 9.80 17.68
CA CYS A 324 -8.18 8.57 16.91
C CYS A 324 -7.31 8.78 15.67
N VAL A 325 -6.67 7.71 15.22
CA VAL A 325 -5.96 7.69 13.93
C VAL A 325 -6.65 6.66 13.05
N GLY A 326 -6.88 7.00 11.80
CA GLY A 326 -7.52 6.11 10.85
C GLY A 326 -6.93 6.22 9.46
N CYS A 327 -7.42 5.38 8.58
CA CYS A 327 -7.12 5.49 7.17
C CYS A 327 -8.37 5.37 6.30
N THR A 328 -8.31 5.98 5.11
CA THR A 328 -9.45 6.04 4.19
C THR A 328 -9.22 5.23 2.92
N LYS A 329 -10.31 4.92 2.22
CA LYS A 329 -10.29 4.31 0.88
C LYS A 329 -9.58 5.18 -0.17
N ARG A 330 -9.23 6.44 0.16
CA ARG A 330 -8.43 7.36 -0.67
C ARG A 330 -6.92 7.29 -0.43
N GLY A 331 -6.46 6.38 0.44
CA GLY A 331 -5.03 6.23 0.74
C GLY A 331 -4.51 7.24 1.76
N THR A 332 -5.39 7.99 2.42
CA THR A 332 -5.04 9.00 3.42
C THR A 332 -4.99 8.37 4.81
N ILE A 333 -3.91 8.57 5.55
CA ILE A 333 -3.85 8.38 7.01
C ILE A 333 -4.17 9.71 7.67
N PHE A 334 -5.20 9.73 8.50
CA PHE A 334 -5.65 10.93 9.21
C PHE A 334 -5.60 10.72 10.71
N ARG A 335 -5.43 11.81 11.45
CA ARG A 335 -5.54 11.87 12.90
C ARG A 335 -6.66 12.85 13.25
N ILE A 336 -7.58 12.41 14.11
CA ILE A 336 -8.59 13.26 14.73
C ILE A 336 -8.15 13.50 16.16
N ASP A 337 -8.00 14.76 16.56
CA ASP A 337 -7.67 15.09 17.94
C ASP A 337 -8.92 15.04 18.87
N VAL A 338 -8.75 15.45 20.13
CA VAL A 338 -9.85 15.44 21.12
C VAL A 338 -10.89 16.53 20.84
N ASP A 339 -10.52 17.57 20.11
CA ASP A 339 -11.37 18.71 19.75
C ASP A 339 -12.10 18.47 18.39
N GLY A 340 -11.83 17.35 17.73
CA GLY A 340 -12.42 16.97 16.45
C GLY A 340 -11.71 17.57 15.23
N VAL A 341 -10.51 18.11 15.39
CA VAL A 341 -9.67 18.61 14.28
C VAL A 341 -9.05 17.42 13.57
N VAL A 342 -9.11 17.43 12.24
CA VAL A 342 -8.59 16.37 11.37
C VAL A 342 -7.29 16.84 10.73
N ASP A 343 -6.20 16.16 11.06
CA ASP A 343 -4.89 16.35 10.45
C ASP A 343 -4.56 15.18 9.52
N THR A 344 -3.95 15.48 8.37
CA THR A 344 -3.39 14.47 7.47
C THR A 344 -1.99 14.09 7.92
N VAL A 345 -1.77 12.80 8.18
CA VAL A 345 -0.46 12.26 8.59
C VAL A 345 0.34 11.80 7.38
N ALA A 346 -0.32 11.09 6.46
CA ALA A 346 0.30 10.60 5.24
C ALA A 346 -0.76 10.44 4.15
N GLU A 347 -0.30 10.46 2.90
CA GLU A 347 -1.15 10.24 1.73
C GLU A 347 -0.53 9.19 0.82
N ASN A 348 -1.36 8.55 0.00
CA ASN A 348 -0.94 7.62 -1.03
C ASN A 348 -1.81 7.72 -2.28
N HIS A 349 -1.30 7.22 -3.40
CA HIS A 349 -2.15 6.91 -4.54
C HIS A 349 -3.07 5.72 -4.25
N THR A 350 -4.17 5.62 -5.00
CA THR A 350 -5.12 4.50 -4.89
C THR A 350 -5.30 3.74 -6.20
N GLY A 351 -4.30 3.83 -7.05
CA GLY A 351 -4.25 3.13 -8.32
C GLY A 351 -2.81 3.02 -8.81
N PRO A 352 -2.57 2.14 -9.80
CA PRO A 352 -1.25 1.86 -10.31
C PRO A 352 -0.49 3.15 -10.66
N ILE A 353 0.77 3.23 -10.23
CA ILE A 353 1.66 4.30 -10.69
C ILE A 353 1.96 4.03 -12.17
N VAL A 354 1.78 5.01 -13.04
CA VAL A 354 2.02 4.85 -14.49
C VAL A 354 3.28 5.57 -14.96
N GLY A 355 3.77 6.53 -14.18
CA GLY A 355 4.95 7.31 -14.52
C GLY A 355 5.37 8.22 -13.38
N SER A 356 6.65 8.57 -13.36
CA SER A 356 7.22 9.49 -12.39
C SER A 356 8.33 10.32 -13.05
N ALA A 357 8.61 11.52 -12.51
CA ALA A 357 9.66 12.41 -13.00
C ALA A 357 10.08 13.40 -11.91
N PHE A 358 11.37 13.75 -11.83
CA PHE A 358 11.84 14.84 -10.95
C PHE A 358 11.45 16.21 -11.50
N LEU A 359 11.04 17.12 -10.61
CA LEU A 359 10.59 18.47 -11.00
C LEU A 359 11.78 19.42 -11.24
N ASP A 360 12.83 19.26 -10.46
CA ASP A 360 13.97 20.17 -10.40
C ASP A 360 15.32 19.43 -10.51
N GLN A 361 16.41 20.21 -10.57
CA GLN A 361 17.76 19.65 -10.44
C GLN A 361 18.21 19.50 -8.97
N THR A 362 17.38 19.91 -8.01
CA THR A 362 17.73 19.98 -6.58
C THR A 362 17.44 18.69 -5.81
N GLU A 363 16.84 17.68 -6.44
CA GLU A 363 16.55 16.36 -5.83
C GLU A 363 15.52 16.44 -4.69
N GLU A 364 14.71 17.50 -4.66
CA GLU A 364 13.76 17.75 -3.57
C GLU A 364 12.35 17.31 -3.96
N LEU A 365 11.92 17.64 -5.18
CA LEU A 365 10.55 17.40 -5.63
C LEU A 365 10.48 16.41 -6.78
N PHE A 366 9.54 15.47 -6.71
CA PHE A 366 9.19 14.61 -7.84
C PHE A 366 7.69 14.50 -8.01
N VAL A 367 7.24 14.29 -9.25
CA VAL A 367 5.85 14.00 -9.58
C VAL A 367 5.68 12.48 -9.78
N ALA A 368 4.58 11.95 -9.27
CA ALA A 368 4.07 10.64 -9.65
C ALA A 368 2.66 10.81 -10.24
N VAL A 369 2.38 10.07 -11.31
CA VAL A 369 1.05 9.99 -11.92
C VAL A 369 0.48 8.59 -11.75
N SER A 370 -0.82 8.51 -11.47
CA SER A 370 -1.51 7.25 -11.18
C SER A 370 -2.80 7.11 -11.98
N GLU A 371 -3.22 5.86 -12.23
CA GLU A 371 -4.53 5.55 -12.80
C GLU A 371 -5.71 6.05 -11.95
N ASP A 372 -5.47 6.45 -10.70
CA ASP A 372 -6.44 7.14 -9.84
C ASP A 372 -6.84 8.55 -10.34
N LYS A 373 -6.27 8.97 -11.48
CA LYS A 373 -6.48 10.26 -12.15
C LYS A 373 -5.93 11.43 -11.33
N THR A 374 -4.86 11.22 -10.60
CA THR A 374 -4.11 12.28 -9.94
C THR A 374 -2.65 12.29 -10.39
N ALA A 375 -2.10 13.51 -10.49
CA ALA A 375 -0.66 13.72 -10.46
C ALA A 375 -0.34 14.36 -9.12
N ARG A 376 0.54 13.74 -8.33
CA ARG A 376 0.95 14.26 -7.02
C ARG A 376 2.42 14.64 -7.07
N VAL A 377 2.72 15.85 -6.60
CA VAL A 377 4.08 16.33 -6.37
C VAL A 377 4.42 16.04 -4.93
N TRP A 378 5.48 15.25 -4.75
CA TRP A 378 5.98 14.79 -3.46
C TRP A 378 7.24 15.55 -3.11
N ASP A 379 7.38 15.90 -1.84
CA ASP A 379 8.59 16.48 -1.28
C ASP A 379 9.41 15.39 -0.59
N LEU A 380 10.68 15.23 -0.97
CA LEU A 380 11.58 14.23 -0.38
C LEU A 380 12.12 14.64 0.99
N ALA A 381 11.92 15.88 1.43
CA ALA A 381 12.34 16.34 2.75
C ALA A 381 11.42 15.81 3.87
N ASP A 382 10.11 15.72 3.60
CA ASP A 382 9.10 15.25 4.57
C ASP A 382 8.18 14.13 4.04
N TYR A 383 8.37 13.71 2.79
CA TYR A 383 7.53 12.71 2.08
C TYR A 383 6.06 13.08 1.97
N GLY A 384 5.72 14.35 2.21
CA GLY A 384 4.39 14.90 2.08
C GLY A 384 4.02 15.21 0.63
N VAL A 385 2.72 15.41 0.40
CA VAL A 385 2.20 15.87 -0.89
C VAL A 385 2.22 17.40 -0.91
N ALA A 386 3.13 17.97 -1.70
CA ALA A 386 3.20 19.42 -1.93
C ALA A 386 2.04 19.92 -2.80
N LEU A 387 1.63 19.13 -3.79
CA LEU A 387 0.57 19.51 -4.73
C LEU A 387 -0.17 18.28 -5.28
N THR A 388 -1.49 18.36 -5.39
CA THR A 388 -2.30 17.36 -6.11
C THR A 388 -3.04 17.98 -7.29
N VAL A 389 -2.75 17.50 -8.50
CA VAL A 389 -3.46 17.86 -9.73
C VAL A 389 -4.49 16.79 -10.05
N ARG A 390 -5.75 17.20 -10.23
CA ARG A 390 -6.83 16.30 -10.67
C ARG A 390 -6.90 16.25 -12.19
N LEU A 391 -6.72 15.05 -12.73
CA LEU A 391 -6.62 14.82 -14.16
C LEU A 391 -8.00 14.46 -14.74
N PRO A 392 -8.33 14.94 -15.95
CA PRO A 392 -9.63 14.68 -16.58
C PRO A 392 -9.77 13.24 -17.10
N TYR A 393 -8.65 12.59 -17.44
CA TYR A 393 -8.59 11.25 -18.03
C TYR A 393 -7.51 10.40 -17.33
N VAL A 394 -7.50 9.09 -17.61
CA VAL A 394 -6.48 8.18 -17.08
C VAL A 394 -5.12 8.54 -17.69
N PRO A 395 -4.11 8.91 -16.88
CA PRO A 395 -2.78 9.20 -17.38
C PRO A 395 -2.07 7.91 -17.82
N THR A 396 -1.09 8.06 -18.70
CA THR A 396 -0.27 6.95 -19.21
C THR A 396 1.23 7.22 -19.10
N CYS A 397 1.62 8.49 -19.00
CA CYS A 397 3.01 8.92 -18.92
C CYS A 397 3.08 10.37 -18.42
N VAL A 398 4.24 10.75 -17.91
CA VAL A 398 4.52 12.11 -17.40
C VAL A 398 5.89 12.59 -17.86
N ALA A 399 6.03 13.88 -18.10
CA ALA A 399 7.31 14.54 -18.31
C ALA A 399 7.30 15.91 -17.67
N ILE A 400 8.45 16.36 -17.18
CA ILE A 400 8.61 17.71 -16.63
C ILE A 400 9.37 18.60 -17.62
N ALA A 401 8.95 19.86 -17.68
CA ALA A 401 9.71 20.93 -18.29
C ALA A 401 9.59 22.21 -17.47
N ASP A 402 10.62 22.50 -16.67
CA ASP A 402 10.59 23.63 -15.73
C ASP A 402 9.37 23.49 -14.80
N ILE A 403 8.55 24.52 -14.63
CA ILE A 403 7.32 24.47 -13.82
C ILE A 403 6.14 23.74 -14.48
N CYS A 404 6.31 23.14 -15.65
CA CYS A 404 5.23 22.48 -16.38
C CYS A 404 5.25 20.95 -16.19
N ILE A 405 4.15 20.40 -15.69
CA ILE A 405 3.87 18.96 -15.66
C ILE A 405 3.10 18.59 -16.93
N LEU A 406 3.74 17.86 -17.84
CA LEU A 406 3.10 17.33 -19.04
C LEU A 406 2.61 15.92 -18.76
N VAL A 407 1.33 15.67 -19.02
CA VAL A 407 0.68 14.37 -18.80
C VAL A 407 0.07 13.88 -20.09
N GLY A 408 0.45 12.67 -20.50
CA GLY A 408 -0.19 11.96 -21.61
C GLY A 408 -1.35 11.12 -21.12
N PHE A 409 -2.39 11.00 -21.94
CA PHE A 409 -3.62 10.30 -21.57
C PHE A 409 -3.96 9.14 -22.50
N GLU A 410 -4.74 8.20 -21.98
CA GLU A 410 -5.26 7.05 -22.73
C GLU A 410 -6.10 7.44 -23.95
N ASN A 411 -6.74 8.61 -23.90
CA ASN A 411 -7.62 9.11 -24.96
C ASN A 411 -6.85 9.83 -26.09
N GLY A 412 -5.53 9.94 -25.97
CA GLY A 412 -4.70 10.58 -26.99
C GLY A 412 -4.40 12.06 -26.77
N CYS A 413 -4.90 12.63 -25.67
CA CYS A 413 -4.61 14.01 -25.32
C CYS A 413 -3.27 14.14 -24.57
N VAL A 414 -2.69 15.33 -24.62
CA VAL A 414 -1.62 15.76 -23.71
C VAL A 414 -2.08 16.99 -22.96
N GLY A 415 -2.12 16.93 -21.63
CA GLY A 415 -2.37 18.06 -20.75
C GLY A 415 -1.06 18.66 -20.25
N CYS A 416 -1.06 19.96 -20.02
CA CYS A 416 0.02 20.70 -19.37
C CYS A 416 -0.54 21.42 -18.15
N TYR A 417 0.07 21.14 -17.00
CA TYR A 417 -0.35 21.66 -15.71
C TYR A 417 0.79 22.42 -15.06
N ASP A 418 0.42 23.45 -14.32
CA ASP A 418 1.36 24.24 -13.56
C ASP A 418 1.72 23.55 -12.24
N ALA A 419 3.02 23.36 -12.00
CA ALA A 419 3.55 22.62 -10.84
C ALA A 419 3.46 23.39 -9.52
N GLU A 420 3.06 24.66 -9.52
CA GLU A 420 2.87 25.47 -8.31
C GLU A 420 1.39 25.65 -7.95
N THR A 421 0.53 25.80 -8.96
CA THR A 421 -0.89 26.16 -8.79
C THR A 421 -1.88 25.02 -9.05
N ALA A 422 -1.42 23.89 -9.61
CA ALA A 422 -2.24 22.79 -10.11
C ALA A 422 -3.26 23.18 -11.21
N GLU A 423 -3.14 24.38 -11.79
CA GLU A 423 -4.03 24.81 -12.87
C GLU A 423 -3.65 24.16 -14.20
N GLU A 424 -4.66 23.82 -14.99
CA GLU A 424 -4.45 23.40 -16.38
C GLU A 424 -4.06 24.61 -17.23
N LEU A 425 -2.82 24.61 -17.73
CA LEU A 425 -2.31 25.67 -18.60
C LEU A 425 -2.85 25.54 -20.03
N TRP A 426 -2.85 24.31 -20.56
CA TRP A 426 -3.38 23.99 -21.87
C TRP A 426 -3.45 22.48 -22.11
N THR A 427 -4.27 22.09 -23.10
CA THR A 427 -4.36 20.71 -23.59
C THR A 427 -4.19 20.65 -25.11
N VAL A 428 -3.53 19.59 -25.60
CA VAL A 428 -3.47 19.18 -27.01
C VAL A 428 -4.37 17.96 -27.19
N ALA A 429 -5.48 18.11 -27.91
CA ALA A 429 -6.48 17.06 -28.06
C ALA A 429 -6.08 15.93 -29.03
N ASP A 430 -5.28 16.25 -30.05
CA ASP A 430 -4.97 15.34 -31.16
C ASP A 430 -3.49 14.88 -31.14
N ALA A 431 -2.97 14.45 -29.97
CA ALA A 431 -1.58 13.99 -29.91
C ALA A 431 -1.39 12.59 -30.49
N ASP A 432 -2.29 11.64 -30.22
CA ASP A 432 -2.36 10.33 -30.90
C ASP A 432 -3.81 9.80 -30.91
N PRO A 433 -4.32 9.13 -31.97
CA PRO A 433 -5.71 8.68 -32.01
C PRO A 433 -6.09 7.55 -31.02
N GLN A 434 -5.13 6.81 -30.47
CA GLN A 434 -5.37 5.64 -29.59
C GLN A 434 -4.68 5.75 -28.21
N GLY A 435 -4.15 6.93 -27.87
CA GLY A 435 -3.49 7.15 -26.58
C GLY A 435 -2.02 7.51 -26.73
N VAL A 436 -1.58 8.46 -25.91
CA VAL A 436 -0.16 8.78 -25.75
C VAL A 436 0.44 7.75 -24.80
N THR A 437 1.65 7.27 -25.08
CA THR A 437 2.29 6.21 -24.28
C THR A 437 3.59 6.66 -23.63
N SER A 438 4.28 7.65 -24.21
CA SER A 438 5.45 8.27 -23.60
C SER A 438 5.60 9.71 -24.07
N ILE A 439 6.16 10.56 -23.22
CA ILE A 439 6.43 11.97 -23.47
C ILE A 439 7.85 12.26 -22.99
N ALA A 440 8.59 13.04 -23.76
CA ALA A 440 9.81 13.69 -23.29
C ALA A 440 9.80 15.17 -23.66
N ALA A 441 10.29 16.00 -22.76
CA ALA A 441 10.25 17.44 -22.91
C ALA A 441 11.64 18.06 -22.79
N ASN A 442 11.86 19.13 -23.56
CA ASN A 442 13.05 19.95 -23.47
C ASN A 442 12.61 21.39 -23.19
N ALA A 443 12.77 21.79 -21.94
CA ALA A 443 12.39 23.12 -21.47
C ALA A 443 13.19 24.24 -22.18
N ARG A 444 14.47 24.00 -22.51
CA ARG A 444 15.36 25.01 -23.12
C ARG A 444 14.85 25.47 -24.48
N ASP A 445 14.39 24.53 -25.29
CA ASP A 445 13.88 24.79 -26.64
C ASP A 445 12.35 24.94 -26.69
N ALA A 446 11.67 24.84 -25.54
CA ALA A 446 10.22 24.86 -25.41
C ALA A 446 9.52 23.91 -26.42
N VAL A 447 10.02 22.66 -26.46
CA VAL A 447 9.48 21.57 -27.28
C VAL A 447 9.26 20.30 -26.46
N PHE A 448 8.35 19.46 -26.92
CA PHE A 448 8.13 18.13 -26.36
C PHE A 448 7.83 17.13 -27.48
N VAL A 449 8.21 15.88 -27.28
CA VAL A 449 7.98 14.76 -28.20
C VAL A 449 7.01 13.80 -27.55
N THR A 450 6.04 13.32 -28.32
CA THR A 450 5.03 12.37 -27.89
C THR A 450 5.17 11.08 -28.70
N GLY A 451 5.19 9.94 -28.01
CA GLY A 451 5.03 8.60 -28.58
C GLY A 451 3.59 8.14 -28.42
N GLY A 452 3.02 7.59 -29.49
CA GLY A 452 1.63 7.13 -29.53
C GLY A 452 1.49 5.62 -29.59
N ARG A 453 0.33 5.12 -29.15
CA ARG A 453 -0.04 3.70 -29.24
C ARG A 453 -0.14 3.22 -30.69
N THR A 454 -0.40 4.13 -31.63
CA THR A 454 -0.46 3.80 -33.05
C THR A 454 0.91 3.75 -33.75
N GLY A 455 2.02 3.97 -33.03
CA GLY A 455 3.37 4.04 -33.60
C GLY A 455 3.75 5.44 -34.12
N ASP A 456 2.90 6.44 -33.90
CA ASP A 456 3.17 7.82 -34.27
C ASP A 456 4.16 8.45 -33.27
N VAL A 457 5.20 9.11 -33.80
CA VAL A 457 6.11 9.97 -33.05
C VAL A 457 5.91 11.39 -33.54
N ARG A 458 5.57 12.29 -32.62
CA ARG A 458 5.25 13.70 -32.96
C ARG A 458 6.04 14.67 -32.11
N LEU A 459 6.54 15.73 -32.75
CA LEU A 459 7.24 16.85 -32.10
C LEU A 459 6.33 18.07 -32.06
N TRP A 460 6.18 18.62 -30.87
CA TRP A 460 5.33 19.75 -30.58
C TRP A 460 6.14 20.89 -29.99
N THR A 461 5.61 22.10 -30.13
CA THR A 461 6.05 23.26 -29.34
C THR A 461 5.12 23.45 -28.16
N PHE A 462 5.59 24.12 -27.10
CA PHE A 462 4.73 24.52 -25.97
C PHE A 462 3.61 25.49 -26.37
N ARG A 463 3.70 26.09 -27.57
CA ARG A 463 2.60 26.85 -28.20
C ARG A 463 1.57 25.96 -28.92
N ARG A 464 1.64 24.64 -28.73
CA ARG A 464 0.76 23.61 -29.32
C ARG A 464 0.85 23.49 -30.84
N ALA A 465 1.93 23.99 -31.45
CA ALA A 465 2.17 23.80 -32.88
C ALA A 465 2.89 22.48 -33.13
N LEU A 466 2.32 21.63 -33.99
CA LEU A 466 2.94 20.42 -34.50
C LEU A 466 4.06 20.79 -35.49
N LYS A 467 5.29 20.41 -35.17
CA LYS A 467 6.47 20.63 -36.05
C LYS A 467 6.76 19.43 -36.93
N PHE A 468 6.60 18.23 -36.39
CA PHE A 468 6.96 16.99 -37.06
C PHE A 468 6.04 15.85 -36.61
N SER A 469 5.69 14.97 -37.55
CA SER A 469 4.92 13.76 -37.30
C SER A 469 5.45 12.67 -38.22
N ALA A 470 5.85 11.53 -37.65
CA ALA A 470 6.26 10.35 -38.40
C ALA A 470 5.65 9.08 -37.81
N LYS A 471 5.42 8.11 -38.69
CA LYS A 471 4.86 6.79 -38.34
C LYS A 471 5.77 5.71 -38.91
N GLU A 472 6.95 5.58 -38.32
CA GLU A 472 7.92 4.55 -38.72
C GLU A 472 7.83 3.31 -37.82
N HIS A 473 7.40 3.48 -36.56
CA HIS A 473 7.11 2.34 -35.69
C HIS A 473 5.85 1.60 -36.19
N ARG A 474 5.94 0.27 -36.21
CA ARG A 474 4.84 -0.62 -36.62
C ARG A 474 3.98 -1.08 -35.44
N GLY A 475 4.43 -0.83 -34.22
CA GLY A 475 3.73 -1.12 -32.98
C GLY A 475 3.69 0.11 -32.08
N SER A 476 3.13 -0.04 -30.89
CA SER A 476 3.10 1.02 -29.88
C SER A 476 4.50 1.51 -29.57
N VAL A 477 4.69 2.83 -29.57
CA VAL A 477 5.88 3.45 -28.97
C VAL A 477 5.79 3.19 -27.48
N THR A 478 6.87 2.75 -26.85
CA THR A 478 6.91 2.43 -25.42
C THR A 478 7.63 3.50 -24.62
N ASP A 479 8.68 4.07 -25.19
CA ASP A 479 9.46 5.11 -24.53
C ASP A 479 10.04 6.10 -25.53
N VAL A 480 10.28 7.34 -25.06
CA VAL A 480 10.81 8.47 -25.81
C VAL A 480 11.80 9.17 -24.91
N VAL A 481 13.05 9.28 -25.34
CA VAL A 481 14.09 10.00 -24.61
C VAL A 481 14.74 11.04 -25.53
N LEU A 482 14.92 12.26 -25.02
CA LEU A 482 15.61 13.33 -25.74
C LEU A 482 17.11 13.29 -25.44
N LEU A 483 17.91 13.57 -26.46
CA LEU A 483 19.34 13.81 -26.27
C LEU A 483 19.56 15.25 -25.78
N ASN A 484 20.59 15.48 -24.95
CA ASN A 484 20.96 16.79 -24.39
C ASN A 484 21.35 17.80 -25.47
N ASP A 485 21.58 17.37 -26.72
CA ASP A 485 21.78 18.28 -27.84
C ASP A 485 20.49 19.01 -28.26
N GLY A 486 19.32 18.57 -27.77
CA GLY A 486 18.01 19.11 -28.10
C GLY A 486 17.57 18.87 -29.55
N GLN A 487 18.39 18.20 -30.35
CA GLN A 487 18.19 18.00 -31.79
C GLN A 487 17.84 16.55 -32.12
N HIS A 488 18.17 15.60 -31.26
CA HIS A 488 17.86 14.19 -31.48
C HIS A 488 16.95 13.62 -30.40
N ALA A 489 16.17 12.62 -30.81
CA ALA A 489 15.35 11.82 -29.91
C ALA A 489 15.54 10.33 -30.20
N LEU A 490 15.53 9.50 -29.17
CA LEU A 490 15.54 8.05 -29.28
C LEU A 490 14.18 7.52 -28.83
N THR A 491 13.54 6.71 -29.66
CA THR A 491 12.25 6.09 -29.35
C THR A 491 12.35 4.58 -29.40
N SER A 492 11.66 3.88 -28.50
CA SER A 492 11.49 2.42 -28.53
C SER A 492 10.05 2.05 -28.86
N GLY A 493 9.86 0.85 -29.39
CA GLY A 493 8.53 0.30 -29.61
C GLY A 493 8.40 -1.20 -29.38
N GLN A 494 7.15 -1.64 -29.29
CA GLN A 494 6.77 -3.06 -29.26
C GLN A 494 7.10 -3.81 -30.56
N ASP A 495 7.53 -3.09 -31.61
CA ASP A 495 7.96 -3.64 -32.88
C ASP A 495 9.43 -4.08 -32.91
N HIS A 496 10.04 -4.24 -31.73
CA HIS A 496 11.43 -4.66 -31.54
C HIS A 496 12.46 -3.63 -32.02
N SER A 497 12.04 -2.39 -32.28
CA SER A 497 12.92 -1.37 -32.85
C SER A 497 13.18 -0.20 -31.91
N LEU A 498 14.38 0.35 -32.04
CA LEU A 498 14.80 1.63 -31.49
C LEU A 498 15.09 2.55 -32.67
N ILE A 499 14.47 3.73 -32.70
CA ILE A 499 14.64 4.69 -33.80
C ILE A 499 15.26 5.97 -33.26
N LEU A 500 16.39 6.37 -33.86
CA LEU A 500 17.03 7.65 -33.61
C LEU A 500 16.51 8.67 -34.63
N TRP A 501 15.99 9.78 -34.14
CA TRP A 501 15.37 10.84 -34.91
C TRP A 501 16.22 12.10 -34.91
N ASP A 502 16.25 12.81 -36.03
CA ASP A 502 16.70 14.20 -36.13
C ASP A 502 15.44 15.08 -36.10
N LEU A 503 15.23 15.77 -34.98
CA LEU A 503 14.08 16.62 -34.70
C LEU A 503 14.09 17.91 -35.52
N ALA A 504 15.27 18.39 -35.92
CA ALA A 504 15.40 19.60 -36.73
C ALA A 504 15.01 19.33 -38.18
N ARG A 505 15.40 18.17 -38.72
CA ARG A 505 15.06 17.75 -40.09
C ARG A 505 13.74 16.99 -40.19
N GLY A 506 13.23 16.46 -39.07
CA GLY A 506 12.03 15.64 -39.05
C GLY A 506 12.21 14.34 -39.82
N CYS A 507 13.32 13.64 -39.61
CA CYS A 507 13.58 12.37 -40.28
C CYS A 507 14.26 11.36 -39.37
N ARG A 508 14.07 10.06 -39.66
CA ARG A 508 14.85 9.01 -39.02
C ARG A 508 16.31 9.10 -39.45
N VAL A 509 17.22 9.08 -38.49
CA VAL A 509 18.67 8.96 -38.70
C VAL A 509 19.05 7.50 -38.80
N LYS A 510 18.58 6.68 -37.84
CA LYS A 510 18.96 5.28 -37.72
C LYS A 510 17.83 4.46 -37.10
N GLN A 511 17.76 3.19 -37.48
CA GLN A 511 16.89 2.19 -36.87
C GLN A 511 17.77 1.04 -36.39
N LEU A 512 17.66 0.70 -35.11
CA LEU A 512 18.29 -0.45 -34.48
C LEU A 512 17.21 -1.48 -34.20
N LEU A 513 17.45 -2.74 -34.55
CA LEU A 513 16.45 -3.80 -34.46
C LEU A 513 16.93 -4.92 -33.56
N LEU A 514 16.10 -5.30 -32.59
CA LEU A 514 16.29 -6.48 -31.78
C LEU A 514 15.84 -7.74 -32.53
N LYS A 515 16.48 -8.87 -32.21
CA LYS A 515 16.14 -10.16 -32.83
C LYS A 515 14.81 -10.72 -32.34
N SER A 516 14.39 -10.36 -31.13
CA SER A 516 13.17 -10.84 -30.47
C SER A 516 12.87 -9.94 -29.27
N GLY A 517 11.60 -9.91 -28.83
CA GLY A 517 11.18 -9.23 -27.61
C GLY A 517 10.79 -7.76 -27.82
N SER A 518 9.65 -7.37 -27.27
CA SER A 518 9.19 -5.97 -27.25
C SER A 518 10.10 -5.15 -26.34
N VAL A 519 10.44 -3.93 -26.73
CA VAL A 519 11.20 -3.00 -25.88
C VAL A 519 10.22 -2.24 -25.01
N ASN A 520 10.44 -2.22 -23.70
CA ASN A 520 9.55 -1.57 -22.73
C ASN A 520 10.09 -0.22 -22.25
N GLY A 521 11.42 -0.02 -22.23
CA GLY A 521 12.03 1.23 -21.76
C GLY A 521 13.45 1.43 -22.26
N ILE A 522 13.92 2.68 -22.19
CA ILE A 522 15.27 3.08 -22.61
C ILE A 522 15.91 3.98 -21.55
N ALA A 523 17.21 3.80 -21.30
CA ALA A 523 18.01 4.77 -20.56
C ALA A 523 19.24 5.18 -21.37
N LEU A 524 19.50 6.49 -21.48
CA LEU A 524 20.69 7.02 -22.15
C LEU A 524 21.88 7.07 -21.20
N GLY A 525 23.08 6.91 -21.75
CA GLY A 525 24.31 7.16 -21.01
C GLY A 525 24.62 8.65 -20.88
N GLN A 526 25.48 9.02 -19.92
CA GLN A 526 25.92 10.41 -19.72
C GLN A 526 26.59 10.99 -20.99
N ASP A 527 27.33 10.15 -21.71
CA ASP A 527 27.98 10.51 -22.96
C ASP A 527 27.02 10.55 -24.17
N GLN A 528 25.79 10.03 -23.98
CA GLN A 528 24.72 9.87 -24.97
C GLN A 528 25.14 9.17 -26.26
N ARG A 529 26.26 8.47 -26.24
CA ARG A 529 26.65 7.55 -27.28
C ARG A 529 26.12 6.16 -27.00
N TYR A 530 26.03 5.83 -25.71
CA TYR A 530 25.51 4.55 -25.28
C TYR A 530 24.07 4.67 -24.78
N ALA A 531 23.31 3.60 -24.97
CA ALA A 531 21.95 3.47 -24.47
C ALA A 531 21.72 2.05 -23.96
N VAL A 532 20.88 1.92 -22.94
CA VAL A 532 20.37 0.63 -22.47
C VAL A 532 18.91 0.51 -22.90
N SER A 533 18.54 -0.63 -23.46
CA SER A 533 17.14 -0.99 -23.70
C SER A 533 16.77 -2.28 -22.98
N ILE A 534 15.55 -2.31 -22.47
CA ILE A 534 14.99 -3.43 -21.70
C ILE A 534 13.65 -3.89 -22.29
N GLY A 535 13.18 -5.09 -21.96
CA GLY A 535 11.94 -5.59 -22.53
C GLY A 535 11.47 -6.98 -22.09
N SER A 536 10.51 -7.52 -22.84
CA SER A 536 9.87 -8.82 -22.59
C SER A 536 10.79 -10.03 -22.81
N ASP A 537 11.97 -9.83 -23.40
CA ASP A 537 12.95 -10.91 -23.57
C ASP A 537 13.83 -11.14 -22.33
N ARG A 538 13.58 -10.40 -21.24
CA ARG A 538 14.20 -10.55 -19.92
C ARG A 538 15.71 -10.28 -19.92
N ARG A 539 16.17 -9.51 -20.91
CA ARG A 539 17.59 -9.19 -21.13
C ARG A 539 17.79 -7.69 -21.15
N ILE A 540 18.98 -7.28 -20.73
CA ILE A 540 19.42 -5.90 -20.84
C ILE A 540 20.33 -5.78 -22.06
N HIS A 541 20.04 -4.81 -22.93
CA HIS A 541 20.78 -4.57 -24.16
C HIS A 541 21.56 -3.28 -24.06
N TYR A 542 22.89 -3.36 -24.11
CA TYR A 542 23.78 -2.21 -24.18
C TYR A 542 24.08 -1.88 -25.64
N TRP A 543 23.70 -0.68 -26.05
CA TRP A 543 23.86 -0.17 -27.40
C TRP A 543 24.98 0.86 -27.45
N ASP A 544 25.93 0.68 -28.36
CA ASP A 544 26.70 1.80 -28.91
C ASP A 544 25.88 2.32 -30.09
N LEU A 545 25.32 3.53 -30.00
CA LEU A 545 24.45 4.11 -31.03
C LEU A 545 25.17 4.22 -32.39
N ALA A 546 26.51 4.18 -32.42
CA ALA A 546 27.29 4.08 -33.66
C ALA A 546 27.21 2.69 -34.31
N LYS A 547 27.08 1.61 -33.53
CA LYS A 547 27.03 0.21 -34.00
C LYS A 547 25.59 -0.27 -34.21
N GLU A 548 25.42 -1.40 -34.89
CA GLU A 548 24.10 -1.98 -35.17
C GLU A 548 23.73 -3.14 -34.24
N THR A 549 24.71 -3.67 -33.49
CA THR A 549 24.53 -4.84 -32.62
C THR A 549 24.73 -4.46 -31.16
N PRO A 550 23.80 -4.83 -30.27
CA PRO A 550 23.96 -4.61 -28.84
C PRO A 550 24.88 -5.66 -28.21
N ILE A 551 25.43 -5.32 -27.04
CA ILE A 551 26.00 -6.27 -26.10
C ILE A 551 24.87 -6.71 -25.16
N LEU A 552 24.76 -8.02 -24.92
CA LEU A 552 23.65 -8.61 -24.16
C LEU A 552 24.09 -9.02 -22.77
N VAL A 553 23.35 -8.59 -21.76
CA VAL A 553 23.38 -9.21 -20.43
C VAL A 553 22.27 -10.26 -20.40
N ASN A 554 22.66 -11.54 -20.37
CA ASN A 554 21.73 -12.67 -20.34
C ASN A 554 21.36 -13.03 -18.91
N GLY A 555 20.12 -13.49 -18.69
CA GLY A 555 19.66 -13.90 -17.37
C GLY A 555 19.56 -12.73 -16.39
N ALA A 556 19.23 -11.54 -16.90
CA ALA A 556 19.16 -10.34 -16.09
C ALA A 556 18.00 -10.38 -15.09
N HIS A 557 16.84 -10.87 -15.53
CA HIS A 557 15.65 -11.06 -14.73
C HIS A 557 14.97 -12.39 -15.04
N ASP A 558 14.22 -12.92 -14.09
CA ASP A 558 13.37 -14.10 -14.29
C ASP A 558 12.07 -13.77 -15.05
N ALA A 559 11.69 -12.49 -15.04
CA ALA A 559 10.46 -11.96 -15.61
C ALA A 559 10.70 -10.83 -16.62
N GLU A 560 9.63 -10.27 -17.18
CA GLU A 560 9.71 -9.19 -18.17
C GLU A 560 10.19 -7.90 -17.50
N ILE A 561 11.17 -7.23 -18.10
CA ILE A 561 11.69 -5.98 -17.55
C ILE A 561 10.81 -4.83 -18.05
N THR A 562 10.23 -4.08 -17.11
CA THR A 562 9.16 -3.11 -17.36
C THR A 562 9.62 -1.67 -17.23
N ALA A 563 10.62 -1.39 -16.38
CA ALA A 563 11.14 -0.04 -16.16
C ALA A 563 12.67 -0.02 -16.01
N VAL A 564 13.29 1.07 -16.45
CA VAL A 564 14.74 1.29 -16.35
C VAL A 564 15.05 2.76 -16.06
N ALA A 565 16.05 3.01 -15.24
CA ALA A 565 16.65 4.33 -15.08
C ALA A 565 18.17 4.21 -14.96
N ARG A 566 18.89 5.22 -15.45
CA ARG A 566 20.32 5.39 -15.18
C ARG A 566 20.48 6.43 -14.08
N VAL A 567 21.31 6.12 -13.09
CA VAL A 567 21.62 7.02 -11.97
C VAL A 567 23.13 6.94 -11.73
N LYS A 568 23.84 8.07 -11.84
CA LYS A 568 25.31 8.11 -11.81
C LYS A 568 25.93 7.09 -12.79
N ASP A 569 26.71 6.16 -12.25
CA ASP A 569 27.36 5.04 -12.96
C ASP A 569 26.66 3.70 -12.66
N LEU A 570 25.35 3.75 -12.40
CA LEU A 570 24.50 2.60 -12.11
C LEU A 570 23.29 2.56 -13.04
N VAL A 571 22.75 1.36 -13.24
CA VAL A 571 21.44 1.13 -13.86
C VAL A 571 20.54 0.46 -12.84
N VAL A 572 19.32 0.98 -12.73
CA VAL A 572 18.27 0.35 -11.94
C VAL A 572 17.21 -0.18 -12.91
N THR A 573 16.86 -1.45 -12.77
CA THR A 573 15.81 -2.10 -13.58
C THR A 573 14.74 -2.70 -12.69
N GLY A 574 13.49 -2.61 -13.13
CA GLY A 574 12.33 -3.18 -12.47
C GLY A 574 11.63 -4.17 -13.38
N ASP A 575 11.05 -5.22 -12.80
CA ASP A 575 10.37 -6.27 -13.54
C ASP A 575 8.90 -6.47 -13.14
N SER A 576 8.22 -7.33 -13.90
CA SER A 576 6.82 -7.72 -13.68
C SER A 576 6.59 -8.55 -12.41
N ASP A 577 7.64 -9.15 -11.83
CA ASP A 577 7.58 -10.01 -10.64
C ASP A 577 7.88 -9.23 -9.34
N ALA A 578 7.84 -7.90 -9.44
CA ALA A 578 7.96 -6.94 -8.35
C ALA A 578 9.39 -6.80 -7.78
N THR A 579 10.38 -7.13 -8.61
CA THR A 579 11.81 -7.13 -8.27
C THR A 579 12.52 -5.93 -8.88
N VAL A 580 13.37 -5.30 -8.07
CA VAL A 580 14.26 -4.20 -8.48
C VAL A 580 15.70 -4.72 -8.45
N HIS A 581 16.41 -4.54 -9.55
CA HIS A 581 17.82 -4.94 -9.70
C HIS A 581 18.70 -3.70 -9.87
N LEU A 582 19.86 -3.72 -9.21
CA LEU A 582 20.91 -2.71 -9.34
C LEU A 582 22.08 -3.29 -10.13
N TRP A 583 22.56 -2.55 -11.12
CA TRP A 583 23.67 -2.94 -11.99
C TRP A 583 24.72 -1.84 -12.04
N GLU A 584 25.98 -2.22 -12.21
CA GLU A 584 27.04 -1.29 -12.58
C GLU A 584 26.88 -0.86 -14.04
N TRP A 585 27.10 0.41 -14.33
CA TRP A 585 27.18 0.90 -15.70
C TRP A 585 28.61 0.75 -16.23
N ASP A 586 28.83 -0.21 -17.11
CA ASP A 586 30.05 -0.30 -17.93
C ASP A 586 29.69 -0.41 -19.42
N GLU A 587 30.14 0.59 -20.19
CA GLU A 587 29.87 0.72 -21.63
C GLU A 587 30.62 -0.30 -22.49
N ARG A 588 31.74 -0.81 -21.97
CA ARG A 588 32.66 -1.68 -22.71
C ARG A 588 32.47 -3.13 -22.33
N ASP A 589 32.28 -3.40 -21.05
CA ASP A 589 32.09 -4.74 -20.51
C ASP A 589 30.90 -4.77 -19.53
N PRO A 590 29.65 -4.85 -20.06
CA PRO A 590 28.46 -4.86 -19.22
C PRO A 590 28.51 -5.98 -18.17
N PRO A 591 28.01 -5.72 -16.95
CA PRO A 591 28.05 -6.71 -15.88
C PRO A 591 27.25 -7.96 -16.24
N THR A 592 27.72 -9.12 -15.78
CA THR A 592 27.02 -10.40 -15.99
C THR A 592 26.00 -10.71 -14.89
N GLU A 593 26.15 -10.10 -13.72
CA GLU A 593 25.29 -10.30 -12.55
C GLU A 593 24.93 -8.95 -11.91
N PRO A 594 23.75 -8.84 -11.29
CA PRO A 594 23.36 -7.61 -10.60
C PRO A 594 24.19 -7.44 -9.31
N LEU A 595 24.48 -6.18 -8.95
CA LEU A 595 25.06 -5.83 -7.65
C LEU A 595 24.09 -6.18 -6.51
N GLN A 596 22.79 -6.03 -6.76
CA GLN A 596 21.74 -6.33 -5.80
C GLN A 596 20.44 -6.65 -6.55
N ALA A 597 19.65 -7.57 -6.00
CA ALA A 597 18.28 -7.82 -6.42
C ALA A 597 17.38 -7.81 -5.18
N VAL A 598 16.31 -7.02 -5.19
CA VAL A 598 15.41 -6.83 -4.07
C VAL A 598 13.96 -6.91 -4.53
N ARG A 599 13.19 -7.84 -3.98
CA ARG A 599 11.74 -7.86 -4.12
C ARG A 599 11.14 -6.95 -3.06
N ILE A 600 10.44 -5.90 -3.49
CA ILE A 600 9.83 -4.93 -2.56
C ILE A 600 8.37 -4.65 -2.88
N HIS A 601 8.05 -4.57 -4.17
CA HIS A 601 6.69 -4.36 -4.62
C HIS A 601 5.95 -5.70 -4.49
N SER A 602 4.62 -5.65 -4.55
CA SER A 602 3.78 -6.86 -4.66
C SER A 602 3.16 -7.01 -6.05
N ALA A 603 3.38 -6.05 -6.94
CA ALA A 603 3.03 -6.10 -8.35
C ALA A 603 4.16 -5.55 -9.23
N ALA A 604 3.97 -5.57 -10.54
CA ALA A 604 4.97 -5.12 -11.51
C ALA A 604 5.51 -3.70 -11.20
N VAL A 605 6.82 -3.51 -11.34
CA VAL A 605 7.45 -2.18 -11.22
C VAL A 605 7.21 -1.41 -12.52
N THR A 606 6.45 -0.34 -12.47
CA THR A 606 5.97 0.37 -13.67
C THR A 606 6.77 1.62 -13.99
N SER A 607 7.39 2.25 -13.00
CA SER A 607 8.21 3.45 -13.19
C SER A 607 9.43 3.44 -12.29
N ILE A 608 10.55 3.95 -12.82
CA ILE A 608 11.77 4.15 -12.05
C ILE A 608 12.35 5.49 -12.49
N ILE A 609 12.67 6.33 -11.51
CA ILE A 609 13.45 7.55 -11.71
C ILE A 609 14.61 7.56 -10.74
N GLY A 610 15.69 8.25 -11.08
CA GLY A 610 16.72 8.53 -10.11
C GLY A 610 17.56 9.73 -10.50
N GLN A 611 18.01 10.43 -9.46
CA GLN A 611 18.76 11.66 -9.55
C GLN A 611 19.69 11.72 -8.34
N GLY A 612 20.97 12.03 -8.58
CA GLY A 612 22.00 11.98 -7.54
C GLY A 612 22.07 10.62 -6.86
N ASP A 613 21.81 10.62 -5.55
CA ASP A 613 21.83 9.42 -4.69
C ASP A 613 20.45 8.84 -4.43
N VAL A 614 19.39 9.43 -4.99
CA VAL A 614 18.01 9.03 -4.74
C VAL A 614 17.45 8.28 -5.96
N VAL A 615 16.76 7.17 -5.69
CA VAL A 615 15.99 6.42 -6.67
C VAL A 615 14.57 6.28 -6.17
N VAL A 616 13.58 6.51 -7.02
CA VAL A 616 12.17 6.28 -6.70
C VAL A 616 11.63 5.22 -7.64
N THR A 617 11.01 4.18 -7.09
CA THR A 617 10.34 3.12 -7.85
C THR A 617 8.84 3.16 -7.59
N GLY A 618 8.03 3.20 -8.64
CA GLY A 618 6.58 3.10 -8.58
C GLY A 618 6.10 1.75 -9.10
N GLY A 619 5.10 1.18 -8.43
CA GLY A 619 4.54 -0.11 -8.79
C GLY A 619 3.08 -0.05 -9.26
N ALA A 620 2.64 -1.15 -9.85
CA ALA A 620 1.23 -1.43 -10.12
C ALA A 620 0.44 -1.79 -8.84
N ASP A 621 1.10 -1.74 -7.68
CA ASP A 621 0.54 -1.96 -6.34
C ASP A 621 0.19 -0.64 -5.62
N ASP A 622 0.14 0.46 -6.38
CA ASP A 622 -0.21 1.81 -5.95
C ASP A 622 0.85 2.52 -5.08
N ASN A 623 1.98 1.86 -4.81
CA ASN A 623 2.98 2.35 -3.87
C ASN A 623 4.24 2.88 -4.57
N LEU A 624 4.89 3.85 -3.91
CA LEU A 624 6.19 4.39 -4.30
C LEU A 624 7.22 4.04 -3.22
N MET A 625 8.39 3.58 -3.63
CA MET A 625 9.50 3.24 -2.75
C MET A 625 10.67 4.18 -3.05
N VAL A 626 11.15 4.88 -2.03
CA VAL A 626 12.27 5.82 -2.13
C VAL A 626 13.52 5.14 -1.57
N TRP A 627 14.58 5.13 -2.37
CA TRP A 627 15.83 4.45 -2.08
C TRP A 627 16.99 5.43 -2.09
N ARG A 628 17.96 5.15 -1.23
CA ARG A 628 19.26 5.81 -1.23
C ARG A 628 20.34 4.86 -1.73
N ILE A 629 21.20 5.37 -2.61
CA ILE A 629 22.41 4.68 -3.07
C ILE A 629 23.49 4.87 -1.99
N VAL A 630 24.05 3.77 -1.50
CA VAL A 630 25.10 3.77 -0.47
C VAL A 630 26.30 2.96 -0.95
N GLU A 631 27.51 3.50 -0.80
CA GLU A 631 28.80 2.91 -1.25
C GLU A 631 29.54 2.09 -0.18
#